data_AF-A0A936SWW0-F1
#
_entry.id   AF-A0A936SWW0-F1
#
_cell.length_a   1.000
_cell.length_b   1.000
_cell.length_c   1.000
_cell.angle_alpha   90.00
_cell.angle_beta   90.00
_cell.angle_gamma   90.00
#
_symmetry.space_group_name_H-M   'P 1'
#
loop_
_entity.id
_entity.type
_entity.pdbx_description
1 polymer ?
#
loop_
_entity_poly.entity_id
_entity_poly.type
_entity_poly.pdbx_seq_one_letter_code
_entity_poly.pdbx_strand_id
1 'polypeptide(L)'
;MAFSNFARLLTTLGFVVGSGAAFGCALLADIDENRISAGAGGSSSNASSSSSSSASSSSASSGGGAGGGGSAECRGEGDCPGTVSDCGKPRCFADGLCGFDNEPIGAPCAENGGHACNGKGQCVECTASEHCASKKCGADRTCIPPTCSDDIKNGNESDIDCGGTCPAHCGPGAECIADTDCVGGLCDAGTCAPTCTDGIVNGSETDVDCGGPDCVPCGLGANCGIDADCASGLCNASICVPVPTCTDGVKNGAETDADCGGSDCMPCSTGLACGAGSDCVSHSCVEGICAVPTCEDGVQNGSEVGVDCGATCPTGCPTGTPCTAAEECASKKCEGPAGSTVCGEPSCFDGIHNGDESSWDCGGSCANKCPPLYPCFIDGDCRGGLCDPMTLTCLPTCSDGYTNQGETDPDCGGPCAMKCPEGWHCFIDDDCAAGLYCTQGHCLP
;
A
#
# COMPACT_ATOMS: atom_id res chain seq x y z
N MET A 1 27.95 46.51 5.12
CA MET A 1 27.99 47.94 5.52
C MET A 1 26.66 48.58 5.15
N ALA A 2 26.16 49.50 6.00
CA ALA A 2 24.84 50.19 6.03
C ALA A 2 23.68 49.31 6.57
N PHE A 3 23.23 49.35 7.84
CA PHE A 3 22.80 50.37 8.82
C PHE A 3 21.39 51.01 8.62
N SER A 4 20.49 50.61 9.55
CA SER A 4 19.48 51.37 10.34
C SER A 4 18.22 52.00 9.72
N ASN A 5 17.06 51.64 10.32
CA ASN A 5 16.13 52.46 11.15
C ASN A 5 14.82 51.64 11.34
N PHE A 6 14.27 51.23 12.50
CA PHE A 6 14.00 51.79 13.85
C PHE A 6 12.88 52.84 13.95
N ALA A 7 11.67 52.40 14.34
CA ALA A 7 10.62 53.16 15.04
C ALA A 7 9.67 52.15 15.71
N ARG A 8 9.80 51.80 17.00
CA ARG A 8 9.18 52.41 18.20
C ARG A 8 7.67 52.69 18.09
N LEU A 9 6.86 51.88 18.78
CA LEU A 9 5.69 52.34 19.53
C LEU A 9 5.62 51.61 20.88
N LEU A 10 5.53 52.40 21.96
CA LEU A 10 5.45 52.04 23.37
C LEU A 10 4.12 52.59 23.90
N THR A 11 3.38 51.80 24.69
CA THR A 11 2.49 52.21 25.81
C THR A 11 1.85 50.93 26.39
N THR A 12 2.41 50.33 27.45
CA THR A 12 2.13 50.50 28.89
C THR A 12 0.74 50.05 29.37
N LEU A 13 0.70 49.01 30.21
CA LEU A 13 -0.20 48.71 31.36
C LEU A 13 -0.20 47.17 31.53
N GLY A 14 0.11 46.51 32.64
CA GLY A 14 0.46 46.87 34.01
C GLY A 14 0.67 45.55 34.77
N PHE A 15 1.65 45.54 35.68
CA PHE A 15 2.00 44.47 36.64
C PHE A 15 0.80 43.94 37.44
N VAL A 16 0.76 42.63 37.75
CA VAL A 16 0.78 42.09 39.14
C VAL A 16 1.39 40.68 39.12
N VAL A 17 2.46 40.50 39.89
CA VAL A 17 3.10 39.22 40.24
C VAL A 17 2.47 38.72 41.54
N GLY A 18 2.10 37.44 41.60
CA GLY A 18 1.66 36.78 42.82
C GLY A 18 2.34 35.42 42.99
N SER A 19 3.42 35.39 43.76
CA SER A 19 4.03 34.18 44.33
C SER A 19 3.23 33.73 45.55
N GLY A 20 3.11 32.42 45.80
CA GLY A 20 2.58 31.97 47.09
C GLY A 20 2.27 30.47 47.22
N ALA A 21 3.28 29.73 47.68
CA ALA A 21 3.26 28.67 48.69
C ALA A 21 2.18 27.57 48.70
N ALA A 22 2.70 26.33 48.70
CA ALA A 22 2.05 25.12 49.15
C ALA A 22 1.66 25.19 50.64
N PHE A 23 0.47 24.68 50.96
CA PHE A 23 0.11 24.13 52.26
C PHE A 23 -0.86 22.96 52.05
N GLY A 24 -0.52 21.82 52.65
CA GLY A 24 -1.41 20.67 52.76
C GLY A 24 -2.49 20.89 53.81
N CYS A 25 -3.62 20.22 53.61
CA CYS A 25 -4.47 19.74 54.69
C CYS A 25 -5.23 18.51 54.21
N ALA A 26 -5.09 17.46 55.01
CA ALA A 26 -5.88 16.23 54.93
C ALA A 26 -7.34 16.52 55.30
N LEU A 27 -8.27 15.91 54.58
CA LEU A 27 -9.63 15.66 55.07
C LEU A 27 -10.05 14.24 54.67
N LEU A 28 -10.13 13.40 55.71
CA LEU A 28 -10.94 12.19 55.76
C LEU A 28 -12.42 12.61 55.77
N ALA A 29 -13.22 11.96 54.94
CA ALA A 29 -14.67 11.90 55.14
C ALA A 29 -15.17 10.52 54.68
N ASP A 30 -15.73 9.79 55.65
CA ASP A 30 -16.43 8.53 55.54
C ASP A 30 -17.54 8.54 54.48
N ILE A 31 -17.65 7.42 53.75
CA ILE A 31 -18.78 7.07 52.88
C ILE A 31 -19.67 6.12 53.68
N ASP A 32 -20.88 6.58 54.05
CA ASP A 32 -21.97 5.73 54.54
C ASP A 32 -23.00 5.57 53.41
N GLU A 33 -22.92 4.43 52.73
CA GLU A 33 -23.84 3.97 51.68
C GLU A 33 -25.04 3.27 52.34
N ASN A 34 -26.18 3.95 52.45
CA ASN A 34 -27.43 3.25 52.71
C ASN A 34 -28.67 4.01 52.24
N ARG A 35 -28.91 4.04 50.93
CA ARG A 35 -30.26 4.21 50.34
C ARG A 35 -30.31 3.60 48.94
N ILE A 36 -31.10 2.53 48.78
CA ILE A 36 -32.22 2.41 47.82
C ILE A 36 -32.83 1.01 47.91
N SER A 37 -34.16 0.94 48.01
CA SER A 37 -34.98 -0.27 47.84
C SER A 37 -36.13 0.02 46.88
N ALA A 38 -36.51 -1.01 46.11
CA ALA A 38 -37.65 -1.17 45.20
C ALA A 38 -37.56 -0.44 43.83
N GLY A 39 -37.85 -1.04 42.66
CA GLY A 39 -38.29 -2.40 42.33
C GLY A 39 -38.68 -2.54 40.83
N ALA A 40 -38.94 -3.78 40.42
CA ALA A 40 -39.75 -4.27 39.28
C ALA A 40 -39.22 -4.30 37.82
N GLY A 41 -39.20 -5.51 37.24
CA GLY A 41 -39.91 -5.79 35.95
C GLY A 41 -39.20 -6.59 34.84
N GLY A 42 -39.63 -7.85 34.61
CA GLY A 42 -39.73 -8.56 33.30
C GLY A 42 -38.49 -9.29 32.76
N SER A 43 -38.39 -10.64 32.81
CA SER A 43 -38.94 -11.66 31.86
C SER A 43 -38.43 -11.49 30.42
N SER A 44 -37.85 -12.48 29.71
CA SER A 44 -38.19 -13.91 29.61
C SER A 44 -37.14 -14.71 28.80
N SER A 45 -36.70 -15.84 29.38
CA SER A 45 -36.52 -17.20 28.82
C SER A 45 -36.13 -17.43 27.34
N ASN A 46 -35.11 -18.27 27.15
CA ASN A 46 -35.34 -19.56 26.50
C ASN A 46 -34.46 -20.68 27.06
N ALA A 47 -35.13 -21.75 27.50
CA ALA A 47 -34.58 -23.05 27.90
C ALA A 47 -34.48 -23.94 26.66
N SER A 48 -33.64 -24.98 26.67
CA SER A 48 -33.99 -26.41 26.80
C SER A 48 -32.69 -27.18 26.47
N SER A 49 -32.35 -28.37 26.93
CA SER A 49 -32.90 -29.45 27.77
C SER A 49 -31.79 -30.53 27.72
N SER A 50 -31.46 -31.32 28.75
CA SER A 50 -32.13 -32.51 29.31
C SER A 50 -31.00 -33.27 30.06
N SER A 51 -31.15 -34.02 31.15
CA SER A 51 -32.11 -35.10 31.40
C SER A 51 -32.00 -35.62 32.85
N SER A 52 -33.17 -35.93 33.44
CA SER A 52 -33.51 -37.04 34.36
C SER A 52 -32.56 -37.50 35.47
N SER A 53 -33.07 -37.53 36.72
CA SER A 53 -33.29 -38.80 37.43
C SER A 53 -34.12 -38.65 38.71
N SER A 54 -34.85 -39.74 38.97
CA SER A 54 -35.92 -40.04 39.92
C SER A 54 -35.60 -40.00 41.42
N ALA A 55 -36.64 -39.72 42.21
CA ALA A 55 -36.69 -39.88 43.66
C ALA A 55 -37.10 -41.32 44.06
N SER A 56 -36.50 -41.86 45.13
CA SER A 56 -37.14 -42.47 46.32
C SER A 56 -36.23 -43.46 47.08
N SER A 57 -36.12 -43.25 48.40
CA SER A 57 -35.88 -44.23 49.52
C SER A 57 -34.55 -45.01 49.56
N SER A 58 -33.80 -45.17 50.67
CA SER A 58 -34.18 -45.37 52.08
C SER A 58 -32.95 -45.24 53.03
N SER A 59 -33.19 -44.77 54.28
CA SER A 59 -32.61 -45.19 55.60
C SER A 59 -31.07 -45.21 55.83
N ALA A 60 -30.50 -44.80 56.97
CA ALA A 60 -31.00 -44.37 58.28
C ALA A 60 -29.85 -43.81 59.17
N SER A 61 -30.25 -43.15 60.27
CA SER A 61 -29.56 -43.07 61.59
C SER A 61 -28.40 -42.07 61.74
N SER A 62 -28.28 -41.22 62.77
CA SER A 62 -29.02 -41.00 64.02
C SER A 62 -28.51 -39.72 64.73
N GLY A 63 -29.37 -39.08 65.54
CA GLY A 63 -29.01 -38.24 66.69
C GLY A 63 -28.83 -36.75 66.38
N GLY A 64 -29.69 -35.81 66.79
CA GLY A 64 -30.53 -35.76 67.99
C GLY A 64 -29.86 -34.85 69.02
N GLY A 65 -30.29 -33.59 69.11
CA GLY A 65 -29.76 -32.61 70.06
C GLY A 65 -30.52 -31.29 70.03
N ALA A 66 -31.81 -31.34 70.35
CA ALA A 66 -32.61 -30.16 70.65
C ALA A 66 -32.09 -29.46 71.92
N GLY A 67 -32.18 -28.13 71.97
CA GLY A 67 -31.88 -27.34 73.15
C GLY A 67 -32.69 -26.04 73.15
N GLY A 68 -34.01 -26.18 73.27
CA GLY A 68 -34.91 -25.06 73.51
C GLY A 68 -34.66 -24.42 74.88
N GLY A 69 -34.92 -23.12 74.95
CA GLY A 69 -34.76 -22.31 76.15
C GLY A 69 -35.53 -22.86 77.36
N GLY A 70 -34.80 -23.03 78.46
CA GLY A 70 -35.33 -23.14 79.80
C GLY A 70 -34.37 -22.40 80.71
N SER A 71 -34.77 -21.23 81.20
CA SER A 71 -34.06 -20.47 82.23
C SER A 71 -33.99 -21.31 83.50
N ALA A 72 -32.93 -22.09 83.66
CA ALA A 72 -32.62 -22.77 84.91
C ALA A 72 -32.00 -21.75 85.87
N GLU A 73 -32.63 -21.57 87.04
CA GLU A 73 -32.09 -20.78 88.13
C GLU A 73 -30.89 -21.51 88.75
N CYS A 74 -29.76 -20.82 88.93
CA CYS A 74 -28.52 -21.41 89.44
C CYS A 74 -28.03 -20.70 90.71
N ARG A 75 -27.33 -21.44 91.58
CA ARG A 75 -26.67 -20.89 92.79
C ARG A 75 -25.16 -20.97 92.72
N GLY A 76 -24.62 -21.83 91.86
CA GLY A 76 -23.20 -21.92 91.51
C GLY A 76 -23.00 -22.43 90.08
N GLU A 77 -21.75 -22.38 89.60
CA GLU A 77 -21.40 -22.72 88.21
C GLU A 77 -21.69 -24.20 87.85
N GLY A 78 -21.72 -25.10 88.83
CA GLY A 78 -22.03 -26.53 88.64
C GLY A 78 -23.52 -26.87 88.52
N ASP A 79 -24.42 -25.91 88.76
CA ASP A 79 -25.88 -26.12 88.63
C ASP A 79 -26.36 -25.97 87.18
N CYS A 80 -25.51 -25.45 86.29
CA CYS A 80 -25.86 -25.15 84.91
C CYS A 80 -25.59 -26.34 83.98
N PRO A 81 -26.62 -26.89 83.32
CA PRO A 81 -26.44 -28.02 82.41
C PRO A 81 -25.68 -27.58 81.15
N GLY A 82 -24.60 -28.28 80.82
CA GLY A 82 -23.80 -28.03 79.62
C GLY A 82 -22.49 -28.81 79.65
N THR A 83 -21.91 -29.06 78.48
CA THR A 83 -20.54 -29.60 78.37
C THR A 83 -19.56 -28.45 78.46
N VAL A 84 -18.50 -28.61 79.24
CA VAL A 84 -17.36 -27.68 79.24
C VAL A 84 -16.58 -27.93 77.95
N SER A 85 -16.35 -26.88 77.18
CA SER A 85 -15.46 -26.87 76.03
C SER A 85 -14.35 -25.85 76.26
N ASP A 86 -13.20 -26.03 75.60
CA ASP A 86 -12.12 -25.03 75.54
C ASP A 86 -12.63 -23.65 75.08
N CYS A 87 -13.69 -23.62 74.26
CA CYS A 87 -14.27 -22.41 73.69
C CYS A 87 -15.42 -21.79 74.47
N GLY A 88 -15.84 -22.43 75.55
CA GLY A 88 -16.93 -21.93 76.35
C GLY A 88 -17.37 -22.90 77.43
N LYS A 89 -17.72 -22.33 78.58
CA LYS A 89 -18.17 -23.07 79.75
C LYS A 89 -19.51 -22.52 80.26
N PRO A 90 -20.40 -23.39 80.76
CA PRO A 90 -21.62 -22.93 81.42
C PRO A 90 -21.24 -22.16 82.69
N ARG A 91 -21.87 -20.99 82.89
CA ARG A 91 -21.68 -20.16 84.09
C ARG A 91 -23.01 -19.65 84.60
N CYS A 92 -23.06 -19.46 85.92
CA CYS A 92 -24.18 -18.81 86.57
C CYS A 92 -23.93 -17.29 86.60
N PHE A 93 -24.78 -16.52 85.92
CA PHE A 93 -24.67 -15.06 85.90
C PHE A 93 -25.27 -14.45 87.18
N ALA A 94 -24.91 -13.20 87.47
CA ALA A 94 -25.27 -12.52 88.73
C ALA A 94 -26.79 -12.27 88.89
N ASP A 95 -27.57 -12.46 87.82
CA ASP A 95 -29.03 -12.46 87.79
C ASP A 95 -29.64 -13.81 88.20
N GLY A 96 -28.81 -14.81 88.55
CA GLY A 96 -29.24 -16.14 88.98
C GLY A 96 -29.64 -17.05 87.83
N LEU A 97 -29.32 -16.70 86.59
CA LEU A 97 -29.64 -17.47 85.40
C LEU A 97 -28.40 -18.15 84.82
N CYS A 98 -28.58 -19.38 84.35
CA CYS A 98 -27.55 -20.07 83.58
C CYS A 98 -27.37 -19.46 82.19
N GLY A 99 -26.11 -19.22 81.82
CA GLY A 99 -25.73 -18.90 80.45
C GLY A 99 -24.39 -19.52 80.09
N PHE A 100 -23.92 -19.22 78.88
CA PHE A 100 -22.62 -19.67 78.39
C PHE A 100 -21.66 -18.50 78.33
N ASP A 101 -20.51 -18.66 78.98
CA ASP A 101 -19.37 -17.74 78.85
C ASP A 101 -18.51 -18.27 77.71
N ASN A 102 -18.71 -17.69 76.53
CA ASN A 102 -17.98 -18.07 75.32
C ASN A 102 -16.67 -17.28 75.26
N GLU A 103 -15.60 -18.00 74.97
CA GLU A 103 -14.31 -17.39 74.70
C GLU A 103 -14.39 -16.55 73.41
N PRO A 104 -13.70 -15.40 73.32
CA PRO A 104 -13.67 -14.55 72.13
C PRO A 104 -13.30 -15.30 70.85
N ILE A 105 -13.74 -14.76 69.71
CA ILE A 105 -13.42 -15.29 68.39
C ILE A 105 -11.89 -15.33 68.23
N GLY A 106 -11.35 -16.48 67.84
CA GLY A 106 -9.91 -16.67 67.62
C GLY A 106 -9.13 -17.20 68.83
N ALA A 107 -9.78 -17.42 69.97
CA ALA A 107 -9.09 -18.03 71.11
C ALA A 107 -8.69 -19.49 70.82
N PRO A 108 -7.51 -19.94 71.29
CA PRO A 108 -6.98 -21.25 70.95
C PRO A 108 -7.80 -22.37 71.62
N CYS A 109 -8.13 -23.40 70.86
CA CYS A 109 -8.78 -24.61 71.34
C CYS A 109 -8.15 -25.84 70.69
N ALA A 110 -8.22 -27.00 71.33
CA ALA A 110 -7.67 -28.25 70.81
C ALA A 110 -8.71 -29.38 70.68
N GLU A 111 -10.00 -29.04 70.80
CA GLU A 111 -11.10 -30.00 70.76
C GLU A 111 -11.54 -30.31 69.33
N ASN A 112 -11.84 -31.59 69.06
CA ASN A 112 -12.36 -32.06 67.77
C ASN A 112 -11.49 -31.70 66.55
N GLY A 113 -10.19 -31.47 66.75
CA GLY A 113 -9.27 -31.08 65.68
C GLY A 113 -9.38 -29.62 65.22
N GLY A 114 -10.12 -28.78 65.97
CA GLY A 114 -10.16 -27.34 65.72
C GLY A 114 -8.92 -26.62 66.26
N HIS A 115 -8.74 -25.38 65.81
CA HIS A 115 -7.61 -24.52 66.21
C HIS A 115 -8.08 -23.22 66.89
N ALA A 116 -9.32 -22.80 66.64
CA ALA A 116 -9.83 -21.53 67.15
C ALA A 116 -11.33 -21.56 67.50
N CYS A 117 -11.70 -20.76 68.49
CA CYS A 117 -13.07 -20.60 68.95
C CYS A 117 -13.86 -19.64 68.06
N ASN A 118 -15.08 -20.03 67.71
CA ASN A 118 -15.92 -19.27 66.78
C ASN A 118 -16.81 -18.18 67.43
N GLY A 119 -16.58 -17.86 68.72
CA GLY A 119 -17.36 -16.92 69.53
C GLY A 119 -18.76 -17.41 69.95
N LYS A 120 -19.16 -18.61 69.53
CA LYS A 120 -20.43 -19.27 69.90
C LYS A 120 -20.20 -20.53 70.74
N GLY A 121 -18.99 -20.68 71.31
CA GLY A 121 -18.64 -21.83 72.15
C GLY A 121 -18.29 -23.11 71.38
N GLN A 122 -17.96 -23.03 70.08
CA GLN A 122 -17.48 -24.20 69.32
C GLN A 122 -16.05 -23.98 68.84
N CYS A 123 -15.23 -25.03 69.00
CA CYS A 123 -13.91 -25.14 68.41
C CYS A 123 -14.05 -25.49 66.92
N VAL A 124 -13.55 -24.63 66.04
CA VAL A 124 -13.57 -24.80 64.59
C VAL A 124 -12.16 -24.81 64.02
N GLU A 125 -12.00 -25.36 62.82
CA GLU A 125 -10.69 -25.51 62.17
C GLU A 125 -10.07 -24.14 61.88
N CYS A 126 -10.87 -23.17 61.45
CA CYS A 126 -10.40 -21.82 61.20
C CYS A 126 -11.46 -20.75 61.51
N THR A 127 -10.97 -19.59 61.94
CA THR A 127 -11.77 -18.36 62.07
C THR A 127 -11.16 -17.19 61.32
N ALA A 128 -9.89 -17.34 60.92
CA ALA A 128 -9.16 -16.46 60.05
C ALA A 128 -8.34 -17.31 59.08
N SER A 129 -8.03 -16.75 57.92
CA SER A 129 -7.21 -17.38 56.88
C SER A 129 -5.88 -17.90 57.40
N GLU A 130 -5.23 -17.19 58.33
CA GLU A 130 -3.92 -17.56 58.89
C GLU A 130 -3.92 -18.88 59.67
N HIS A 131 -5.09 -19.38 60.07
CA HIS A 131 -5.21 -20.65 60.78
C HIS A 131 -5.08 -21.86 59.83
N CYS A 132 -5.20 -21.62 58.52
CA CYS A 132 -5.10 -22.66 57.49
C CYS A 132 -3.75 -22.62 56.80
N ALA A 133 -3.16 -23.80 56.54
CA ALA A 133 -1.96 -23.91 55.72
C ALA A 133 -2.16 -23.37 54.29
N SER A 134 -3.40 -23.46 53.76
CA SER A 134 -3.82 -22.86 52.49
C SER A 134 -4.03 -21.35 52.54
N LYS A 135 -3.99 -20.74 53.74
CA LYS A 135 -4.38 -19.34 53.97
C LYS A 135 -5.83 -19.02 53.54
N LYS A 136 -6.70 -20.02 53.41
CA LYS A 136 -8.12 -19.84 53.04
C LYS A 136 -9.05 -20.59 53.99
N CYS A 137 -9.84 -19.81 54.72
CA CYS A 137 -10.88 -20.32 55.60
C CYS A 137 -12.25 -20.25 54.91
N GLY A 138 -12.95 -21.38 54.81
CA GLY A 138 -14.29 -21.46 54.22
C GLY A 138 -15.36 -20.81 55.09
N ALA A 139 -16.51 -20.52 54.48
CA ALA A 139 -17.67 -19.98 55.20
C ALA A 139 -18.22 -20.96 56.27
N ASP A 140 -17.96 -22.26 56.08
CA ASP A 140 -18.23 -23.35 57.01
C ASP A 140 -17.18 -23.49 58.12
N ARG A 141 -16.19 -22.58 58.19
CA ARG A 141 -15.13 -22.52 59.21
C ARG A 141 -14.20 -23.74 59.16
N THR A 142 -14.04 -24.30 57.96
CA THR A 142 -13.07 -25.35 57.62
C THR A 142 -11.99 -24.80 56.70
N CYS A 143 -10.82 -25.42 56.71
CA CYS A 143 -9.75 -25.03 55.79
C CYS A 143 -10.02 -25.57 54.39
N ILE A 144 -10.05 -24.67 53.40
CA ILE A 144 -10.19 -25.06 52.00
C ILE A 144 -8.80 -25.45 51.49
N PRO A 145 -8.61 -26.61 50.83
CA PRO A 145 -7.32 -26.98 50.27
C PRO A 145 -6.86 -25.95 49.21
N PRO A 146 -5.53 -25.75 49.05
CA PRO A 146 -4.99 -24.84 48.05
C PRO A 146 -5.33 -25.34 46.64
N THR A 147 -5.71 -24.44 45.73
CA THR A 147 -5.98 -24.77 44.32
C THR A 147 -5.50 -23.65 43.42
N CYS A 148 -5.00 -24.00 42.23
CA CYS A 148 -4.46 -23.10 41.20
C CYS A 148 -5.47 -22.14 40.52
N SER A 149 -6.54 -21.73 41.21
CA SER A 149 -7.61 -20.84 40.70
C SER A 149 -8.42 -20.25 41.87
N ASP A 150 -7.79 -20.03 43.03
CA ASP A 150 -8.43 -19.57 44.27
C ASP A 150 -8.12 -18.12 44.65
N ASP A 151 -7.52 -17.37 43.72
CA ASP A 151 -7.14 -15.96 43.73
C ASP A 151 -6.13 -15.59 44.85
N ILE A 152 -5.40 -16.57 45.40
CA ILE A 152 -4.38 -16.32 46.43
C ILE A 152 -3.12 -17.14 46.17
N LYS A 153 -1.94 -16.54 46.36
CA LYS A 153 -0.66 -17.27 46.27
C LYS A 153 -0.49 -18.25 47.44
N ASN A 154 -0.78 -19.53 47.22
CA ASN A 154 -0.67 -20.60 48.22
C ASN A 154 -0.14 -21.92 47.61
N GLY A 155 0.03 -22.95 48.45
CA GLY A 155 0.49 -24.25 47.98
C GLY A 155 1.87 -24.20 47.30
N ASN A 156 1.95 -24.70 46.07
CA ASN A 156 3.16 -24.76 45.24
C ASN A 156 3.17 -23.73 44.11
N GLU A 157 2.32 -22.71 44.19
CA GLU A 157 2.26 -21.64 43.20
C GLU A 157 3.47 -20.72 43.29
N SER A 158 3.97 -20.29 42.13
CA SER A 158 5.07 -19.32 42.05
C SER A 158 4.56 -17.89 42.03
N ASP A 159 3.35 -17.66 41.52
CA ASP A 159 2.56 -16.43 41.68
C ASP A 159 1.07 -16.80 41.78
N ILE A 160 0.19 -15.84 42.09
CA ILE A 160 -1.26 -16.07 42.31
C ILE A 160 -1.83 -16.97 41.21
N ASP A 161 -2.28 -18.18 41.60
CA ASP A 161 -2.90 -19.19 40.72
C ASP A 161 -2.04 -19.70 39.54
N CYS A 162 -0.73 -19.52 39.56
CA CYS A 162 0.14 -19.95 38.46
C CYS A 162 1.52 -20.46 38.90
N GLY A 163 2.16 -21.23 38.01
CA GLY A 163 3.51 -21.76 38.22
C GLY A 163 3.59 -23.01 39.11
N GLY A 164 4.81 -23.53 39.26
CA GLY A 164 5.10 -24.74 40.04
C GLY A 164 4.40 -25.97 39.49
N THR A 165 3.45 -26.53 40.26
CA THR A 165 2.66 -27.71 39.82
C THR A 165 1.36 -27.34 39.11
N CYS A 166 1.06 -26.05 38.97
CA CYS A 166 -0.17 -25.60 38.34
C CYS A 166 -0.15 -25.80 36.82
N PRO A 167 -1.28 -26.16 36.20
CA PRO A 167 -1.39 -26.26 34.74
C PRO A 167 -1.22 -24.91 34.04
N ALA A 168 -1.52 -23.81 34.73
CA ALA A 168 -1.35 -22.46 34.24
C ALA A 168 0.07 -21.97 34.53
N HIS A 169 0.76 -21.50 33.49
CA HIS A 169 2.04 -20.82 33.60
C HIS A 169 1.81 -19.32 33.82
N CYS A 170 2.69 -18.70 34.58
CA CYS A 170 2.67 -17.29 34.90
C CYS A 170 3.09 -16.43 33.70
N GLY A 171 2.40 -15.32 33.50
CA GLY A 171 2.74 -14.35 32.46
C GLY A 171 3.99 -13.53 32.81
N PRO A 172 4.56 -12.79 31.84
CA PRO A 172 5.68 -11.88 32.07
C PRO A 172 5.39 -10.86 33.19
N GLY A 173 6.36 -10.63 34.08
CA GLY A 173 6.23 -9.75 35.25
C GLY A 173 5.70 -10.43 36.52
N ALA A 174 5.19 -11.67 36.43
CA ALA A 174 4.79 -12.47 37.59
C ALA A 174 6.00 -13.06 38.33
N GLU A 175 5.84 -13.35 39.62
CA GLU A 175 6.88 -14.02 40.39
C GLU A 175 7.09 -15.47 39.92
N CYS A 176 8.34 -15.90 39.80
CA CYS A 176 8.68 -17.26 39.36
C CYS A 176 9.82 -17.86 40.19
N ILE A 177 9.89 -19.19 40.25
CA ILE A 177 10.95 -19.93 40.93
C ILE A 177 11.77 -20.75 39.92
N ALA A 178 11.12 -21.24 38.86
CA ALA A 178 11.73 -21.97 37.76
C ALA A 178 11.29 -21.42 36.40
N ASP A 179 12.12 -21.63 35.38
CA ASP A 179 11.83 -21.27 33.98
C ASP A 179 10.50 -21.85 33.49
N THR A 180 10.17 -23.08 33.91
CA THR A 180 8.91 -23.75 33.58
C THR A 180 7.68 -23.10 34.20
N ASP A 181 7.85 -22.17 35.13
CA ASP A 181 6.72 -21.46 35.73
C ASP A 181 6.18 -20.39 34.78
N CYS A 182 6.95 -19.96 33.79
CA CYS A 182 6.62 -18.84 32.92
C CYS A 182 6.10 -19.32 31.55
N VAL A 183 5.11 -18.62 30.98
CA VAL A 183 4.61 -18.91 29.63
C VAL A 183 5.74 -18.84 28.59
N GLY A 184 6.64 -17.87 28.74
CA GLY A 184 7.84 -17.69 27.92
C GLY A 184 9.02 -18.61 28.26
N GLY A 185 8.90 -19.43 29.31
CA GLY A 185 9.97 -20.36 29.69
C GLY A 185 11.24 -19.72 30.24
N LEU A 186 11.21 -18.45 30.70
CA LEU A 186 12.37 -17.76 31.25
C LEU A 186 12.01 -17.05 32.56
N CYS A 187 12.62 -17.53 33.66
CA CYS A 187 12.54 -16.91 34.97
C CYS A 187 13.82 -16.14 35.27
N ASP A 188 13.82 -14.82 35.06
CA ASP A 188 14.99 -13.98 35.31
C ASP A 188 14.84 -13.21 36.62
N ALA A 189 15.84 -13.34 37.50
CA ALA A 189 15.86 -12.70 38.82
C ALA A 189 14.60 -12.92 39.70
N GLY A 190 13.89 -14.05 39.51
CA GLY A 190 12.67 -14.39 40.25
C GLY A 190 11.40 -13.76 39.67
N THR A 191 11.45 -13.23 38.45
CA THR A 191 10.30 -12.69 37.73
C THR A 191 10.27 -13.26 36.31
N CYS A 192 9.09 -13.59 35.80
CA CYS A 192 8.95 -14.06 34.43
C CYS A 192 9.40 -12.98 33.45
N ALA A 193 10.46 -13.25 32.71
CA ALA A 193 11.02 -12.32 31.75
C ALA A 193 10.16 -12.28 30.48
N PRO A 194 10.11 -11.12 29.79
CA PRO A 194 9.54 -11.04 28.46
C PRO A 194 10.32 -11.93 27.48
N THR A 195 9.63 -12.68 26.63
CA THR A 195 10.23 -13.55 25.61
C THR A 195 9.44 -13.52 24.31
N CYS A 196 10.08 -13.84 23.20
CA CYS A 196 9.47 -13.87 21.86
C CYS A 196 8.47 -15.02 21.61
N THR A 197 7.91 -15.63 22.67
CA THR A 197 6.98 -16.78 22.59
C THR A 197 5.99 -16.79 23.77
N ASP A 198 5.83 -15.67 24.47
CA ASP A 198 4.98 -15.59 25.66
C ASP A 198 3.53 -15.15 25.36
N GLY A 199 3.20 -14.91 24.09
CA GLY A 199 1.84 -14.68 23.62
C GLY A 199 1.31 -13.27 23.89
N ILE A 200 2.16 -12.34 24.33
CA ILE A 200 1.78 -10.94 24.55
C ILE A 200 2.82 -10.01 23.91
N VAL A 201 2.43 -8.78 23.55
CA VAL A 201 3.39 -7.79 23.00
C VAL A 201 4.16 -7.15 24.17
N ASN A 202 5.43 -7.49 24.33
CA ASN A 202 6.27 -6.92 25.38
C ASN A 202 7.75 -6.78 24.97
N GLY A 203 8.62 -6.40 25.91
CA GLY A 203 10.05 -6.30 25.64
C GLY A 203 10.38 -5.35 24.49
N SER A 204 11.04 -5.88 23.45
CA SER A 204 11.41 -5.16 22.22
C SER A 204 10.52 -5.51 21.02
N GLU A 205 9.44 -6.28 21.23
CA GLU A 205 8.57 -6.75 20.17
C GLU A 205 7.72 -5.63 19.56
N THR A 206 7.37 -5.78 18.29
CA THR A 206 6.46 -4.85 17.60
C THR A 206 5.07 -5.42 17.37
N ASP A 207 4.94 -6.74 17.39
CA ASP A 207 3.67 -7.46 17.45
C ASP A 207 3.85 -8.74 18.28
N VAL A 208 2.78 -9.49 18.53
CA VAL A 208 2.80 -10.64 19.46
C VAL A 208 3.85 -11.66 19.01
N ASP A 209 4.84 -11.92 19.88
CA ASP A 209 5.90 -12.92 19.66
C ASP A 209 6.81 -12.62 18.45
N CYS A 210 6.87 -11.37 17.95
CA CYS A 210 7.68 -11.02 16.78
C CYS A 210 8.11 -9.54 16.70
N GLY A 211 9.13 -9.29 15.89
CA GLY A 211 9.68 -7.96 15.64
C GLY A 211 10.67 -7.50 16.71
N GLY A 212 11.37 -6.39 16.45
CA GLY A 212 12.51 -5.97 17.23
C GLY A 212 13.79 -6.76 16.91
N PRO A 213 14.90 -6.44 17.59
CA PRO A 213 16.22 -7.00 17.28
C PRO A 213 16.42 -8.45 17.76
N ASP A 214 15.67 -8.86 18.78
CA ASP A 214 15.90 -10.14 19.50
C ASP A 214 14.93 -11.25 19.08
N CYS A 215 13.81 -10.90 18.42
CA CYS A 215 12.76 -11.83 18.00
C CYS A 215 12.78 -12.10 16.50
N VAL A 216 12.00 -13.11 16.09
CA VAL A 216 11.83 -13.41 14.66
C VAL A 216 11.06 -12.27 13.98
N PRO A 217 11.35 -11.96 12.70
CA PRO A 217 10.59 -10.96 11.96
C PRO A 217 9.11 -11.37 11.82
N CYS A 218 8.23 -10.40 11.96
CA CYS A 218 6.79 -10.54 11.86
C CYS A 218 6.31 -10.86 10.43
N GLY A 219 5.22 -11.61 10.32
CA GLY A 219 4.55 -11.90 9.06
C GLY A 219 3.80 -10.71 8.47
N LEU A 220 3.23 -10.88 7.28
CA LEU A 220 2.41 -9.84 6.64
C LEU A 220 1.16 -9.51 7.49
N GLY A 221 0.81 -8.22 7.58
CA GLY A 221 -0.32 -7.72 8.34
C GLY A 221 -0.06 -7.48 9.83
N ALA A 222 1.11 -7.89 10.33
CA ALA A 222 1.53 -7.65 11.71
C ALA A 222 2.06 -6.22 11.91
N ASN A 223 2.05 -5.74 13.15
CA ASN A 223 2.59 -4.44 13.50
C ASN A 223 4.13 -4.40 13.46
N CYS A 224 4.68 -3.28 12.99
CA CYS A 224 6.11 -3.06 12.89
C CYS A 224 6.50 -1.62 13.22
N GLY A 225 7.73 -1.42 13.70
CA GLY A 225 8.33 -0.11 13.93
C GLY A 225 9.34 0.26 12.83
N ILE A 226 10.05 -0.72 12.29
CA ILE A 226 11.05 -0.60 11.23
C ILE A 226 10.97 -1.77 10.24
N ASP A 227 11.57 -1.60 9.07
CA ASP A 227 11.60 -2.60 7.99
C ASP A 227 12.16 -3.97 8.42
N ALA A 228 13.15 -3.97 9.33
CA ALA A 228 13.76 -5.20 9.84
C ALA A 228 12.82 -6.04 10.71
N ASP A 229 11.75 -5.44 11.25
CA ASP A 229 10.75 -6.15 12.03
C ASP A 229 9.88 -7.04 11.15
N CYS A 230 9.88 -6.85 9.83
CA CYS A 230 9.04 -7.60 8.90
C CYS A 230 9.84 -8.67 8.18
N ALA A 231 9.26 -9.87 8.05
CA ALA A 231 9.82 -10.95 7.24
C ALA A 231 9.90 -10.57 5.75
N SER A 232 9.04 -9.65 5.29
CA SER A 232 9.12 -9.04 3.97
C SER A 232 10.26 -8.03 3.84
N GLY A 233 10.79 -7.50 4.95
CA GLY A 233 11.75 -6.40 4.95
C GLY A 233 11.13 -5.04 4.63
N LEU A 234 9.81 -4.89 4.71
CA LEU A 234 9.12 -3.63 4.44
C LEU A 234 8.01 -3.37 5.46
N CYS A 235 8.21 -2.32 6.26
CA CYS A 235 7.24 -1.81 7.21
C CYS A 235 6.60 -0.53 6.64
N ASN A 236 5.32 -0.60 6.27
CA ASN A 236 4.60 0.55 5.72
C ASN A 236 3.38 0.86 6.58
N ALA A 237 3.25 2.12 6.99
CA ALA A 237 2.19 2.58 7.89
C ALA A 237 2.06 1.74 9.18
N SER A 238 3.21 1.37 9.77
CA SER A 238 3.32 0.52 10.96
C SER A 238 2.78 -0.91 10.80
N ILE A 239 2.64 -1.39 9.57
CA ILE A 239 2.20 -2.74 9.25
C ILE A 239 3.19 -3.38 8.27
N CYS A 240 3.50 -4.66 8.49
CA CYS A 240 4.31 -5.44 7.57
C CYS A 240 3.53 -5.70 6.29
N VAL A 241 4.03 -5.15 5.18
CA VAL A 241 3.41 -5.28 3.86
C VAL A 241 4.31 -6.13 2.95
N PRO A 242 3.75 -6.80 1.93
CA PRO A 242 4.58 -7.45 0.92
C PRO A 242 5.47 -6.42 0.23
N VAL A 243 6.68 -6.84 -0.16
CA VAL A 243 7.53 -6.02 -1.02
C VAL A 243 6.79 -5.87 -2.35
N PRO A 244 6.58 -4.63 -2.84
CA PRO A 244 5.91 -4.39 -4.11
C PRO A 244 6.67 -5.08 -5.24
N THR A 245 5.97 -5.82 -6.09
CA THR A 245 6.57 -6.44 -7.28
C THR A 245 5.74 -6.09 -8.50
N CYS A 246 6.39 -5.97 -9.66
CA CYS A 246 5.75 -5.65 -10.93
C CYS A 246 4.83 -6.75 -11.51
N THR A 247 4.30 -7.64 -10.68
CA THR A 247 3.48 -8.82 -11.06
C THR A 247 2.52 -9.28 -9.96
N ASP A 248 2.31 -8.48 -8.90
CA ASP A 248 1.49 -8.85 -7.74
C ASP A 248 -0.01 -8.50 -7.88
N GLY A 249 -0.41 -7.86 -8.98
CA GLY A 249 -1.79 -7.51 -9.30
C GLY A 249 -2.29 -6.25 -8.62
N VAL A 250 -1.43 -5.51 -7.91
CA VAL A 250 -1.84 -4.33 -7.15
C VAL A 250 -0.93 -3.14 -7.44
N LYS A 251 -1.52 -1.98 -7.79
CA LYS A 251 -0.75 -0.76 -8.01
C LYS A 251 -0.05 -0.31 -6.72
N ASN A 252 1.24 -0.57 -6.61
CA ASN A 252 2.06 -0.24 -5.43
C ASN A 252 3.51 0.12 -5.83
N GLY A 253 4.33 0.50 -4.84
CA GLY A 253 5.73 0.86 -5.11
C GLY A 253 5.90 2.01 -6.10
N ALA A 254 6.74 1.80 -7.12
CA ALA A 254 7.06 2.79 -8.16
C ALA A 254 6.13 2.73 -9.38
N GLU A 255 5.12 1.87 -9.37
CA GLU A 255 4.24 1.61 -10.50
C GLU A 255 3.32 2.79 -10.83
N THR A 256 3.08 3.01 -12.12
CA THR A 256 2.11 4.01 -12.58
C THR A 256 0.74 3.42 -12.87
N ASP A 257 0.66 2.13 -13.17
CA ASP A 257 -0.55 1.31 -13.15
C ASP A 257 -0.23 -0.07 -12.54
N ALA A 258 -1.24 -0.87 -12.18
CA ALA A 258 -1.01 -2.17 -11.55
C ALA A 258 -0.04 -3.03 -12.40
N ASP A 259 1.07 -3.46 -11.78
CA ASP A 259 2.10 -4.31 -12.39
C ASP A 259 2.91 -3.65 -13.53
N CYS A 260 2.84 -2.33 -13.75
CA CYS A 260 3.57 -1.68 -14.83
C CYS A 260 3.91 -0.20 -14.59
N GLY A 261 4.89 0.27 -15.37
CA GLY A 261 5.35 1.66 -15.38
C GLY A 261 6.27 2.02 -14.21
N GLY A 262 6.81 3.24 -14.24
CA GLY A 262 7.88 3.64 -13.33
C GLY A 262 9.26 3.15 -13.78
N SER A 263 10.28 3.40 -12.97
CA SER A 263 11.68 3.07 -13.34
C SER A 263 12.02 1.60 -13.22
N ASP A 264 11.33 0.88 -12.34
CA ASP A 264 11.73 -0.46 -11.90
C ASP A 264 10.89 -1.58 -12.54
N CYS A 265 9.79 -1.21 -13.20
CA CYS A 265 8.87 -2.14 -13.84
C CYS A 265 8.85 -2.01 -15.36
N MET A 266 8.29 -3.02 -16.01
CA MET A 266 8.08 -3.00 -17.46
C MET A 266 7.09 -1.90 -17.85
N PRO A 267 7.26 -1.24 -19.02
CA PRO A 267 6.34 -0.21 -19.46
C PRO A 267 4.91 -0.75 -19.64
N CYS A 268 3.94 0.07 -19.31
CA CYS A 268 2.52 -0.17 -19.44
C CYS A 268 2.06 -0.24 -20.90
N SER A 269 1.07 -1.10 -21.13
CA SER A 269 0.34 -1.16 -22.39
C SER A 269 -0.53 0.06 -22.60
N THR A 270 -0.94 0.31 -23.84
CA THR A 270 -1.87 1.38 -24.20
C THR A 270 -3.18 1.32 -23.40
N GLY A 271 -3.67 2.47 -22.94
CA GLY A 271 -4.90 2.61 -22.15
C GLY A 271 -4.71 2.51 -20.64
N LEU A 272 -3.51 2.17 -20.17
CA LEU A 272 -3.14 2.11 -18.75
C LEU A 272 -2.58 3.45 -18.25
N ALA A 273 -2.58 3.64 -16.94
CA ALA A 273 -2.12 4.87 -16.30
C ALA A 273 -0.59 5.04 -16.38
N CYS A 274 -0.14 6.27 -16.63
CA CYS A 274 1.28 6.64 -16.73
C CYS A 274 1.57 7.99 -16.08
N GLY A 275 2.81 8.19 -15.63
CA GLY A 275 3.31 9.48 -15.15
C GLY A 275 4.21 10.17 -16.19
N ALA A 276 4.89 9.39 -17.02
CA ALA A 276 5.79 9.83 -18.07
C ALA A 276 5.72 8.90 -19.28
N GLY A 277 6.22 9.37 -20.44
CA GLY A 277 6.30 8.55 -21.65
C GLY A 277 7.09 7.26 -21.45
N SER A 278 8.16 7.26 -20.65
CA SER A 278 8.94 6.06 -20.33
C SER A 278 8.11 4.94 -19.70
N ASP A 279 7.00 5.28 -19.04
CA ASP A 279 6.12 4.31 -18.40
C ASP A 279 5.24 3.59 -19.41
N CYS A 280 5.26 3.96 -20.69
CA CYS A 280 4.43 3.39 -21.74
C CYS A 280 5.27 2.65 -22.76
N VAL A 281 4.78 1.50 -23.25
CA VAL A 281 5.37 0.81 -24.41
C VAL A 281 5.37 1.70 -25.64
N SER A 282 4.36 2.56 -25.77
CA SER A 282 4.28 3.56 -26.85
C SER A 282 5.21 4.76 -26.64
N HIS A 283 5.89 4.88 -25.51
CA HIS A 283 6.62 6.09 -25.13
C HIS A 283 5.79 7.40 -25.09
N SER A 284 4.46 7.29 -25.20
CA SER A 284 3.53 8.41 -25.28
C SER A 284 2.54 8.34 -24.12
N CYS A 285 2.65 9.31 -23.20
CA CYS A 285 1.77 9.46 -22.04
C CYS A 285 0.98 10.76 -22.19
N VAL A 286 -0.32 10.64 -22.49
CA VAL A 286 -1.22 11.76 -22.75
C VAL A 286 -2.30 11.78 -21.69
N GLU A 287 -2.42 12.91 -20.98
CA GLU A 287 -3.39 13.08 -19.87
C GLU A 287 -3.31 11.97 -18.79
N GLY A 288 -2.11 11.42 -18.57
CA GLY A 288 -1.87 10.37 -17.58
C GLY A 288 -2.26 8.96 -18.04
N ILE A 289 -2.50 8.76 -19.33
CA ILE A 289 -2.82 7.45 -19.93
C ILE A 289 -1.87 7.18 -21.09
N CYS A 290 -1.39 5.94 -21.20
CA CYS A 290 -0.57 5.49 -22.32
C CYS A 290 -1.38 5.55 -23.61
N ALA A 291 -1.00 6.46 -24.51
CA ALA A 291 -1.68 6.64 -25.78
C ALA A 291 -1.27 5.56 -26.80
N VAL A 292 -2.11 5.37 -27.82
CA VAL A 292 -1.73 4.61 -29.02
C VAL A 292 -0.63 5.42 -29.73
N PRO A 293 0.45 4.79 -30.21
CA PRO A 293 1.45 5.49 -31.02
C PRO A 293 0.80 6.02 -32.30
N THR A 294 1.00 7.31 -32.60
CA THR A 294 0.48 7.95 -33.82
C THR A 294 1.54 8.82 -34.46
N CYS A 295 1.52 8.91 -35.79
CA CYS A 295 2.43 9.75 -36.60
C CYS A 295 2.27 11.28 -36.43
N GLU A 296 1.69 11.74 -35.32
CA GLU A 296 1.46 13.16 -35.00
C GLU A 296 1.54 13.39 -33.47
N ASP A 297 2.07 12.44 -32.69
CA ASP A 297 2.13 12.52 -31.22
C ASP A 297 3.42 13.16 -30.68
N GLY A 298 4.37 13.52 -31.55
CA GLY A 298 5.58 14.24 -31.17
C GLY A 298 6.67 13.36 -30.59
N VAL A 299 6.52 12.03 -30.60
CA VAL A 299 7.52 11.10 -30.07
C VAL A 299 7.85 10.02 -31.10
N GLN A 300 9.13 9.67 -31.24
CA GLN A 300 9.52 8.58 -32.14
C GLN A 300 9.14 7.23 -31.52
N ASN A 301 8.03 6.64 -31.97
CA ASN A 301 7.51 5.38 -31.44
C ASN A 301 6.91 4.46 -32.52
N GLY A 302 6.40 3.29 -32.12
CA GLY A 302 5.75 2.37 -33.05
C GLY A 302 6.66 1.91 -34.20
N SER A 303 6.23 2.16 -35.44
CA SER A 303 6.97 1.81 -36.67
C SER A 303 7.61 3.04 -37.35
N GLU A 304 7.78 4.12 -36.60
CA GLU A 304 8.38 5.36 -37.08
C GLU A 304 9.90 5.27 -37.23
N VAL A 305 10.40 5.93 -38.28
CA VAL A 305 11.83 5.98 -38.61
C VAL A 305 12.49 7.23 -37.99
N GLY A 306 11.73 8.32 -37.90
CA GLY A 306 12.03 9.49 -37.09
C GLY A 306 10.77 9.98 -36.39
N VAL A 307 10.86 11.00 -35.54
CA VAL A 307 9.69 11.54 -34.82
C VAL A 307 8.56 11.86 -35.81
N ASP A 308 7.41 11.20 -35.66
CA ASP A 308 6.19 11.37 -36.46
C ASP A 308 6.36 11.12 -37.97
N CYS A 309 7.37 10.35 -38.39
CA CYS A 309 7.66 10.14 -39.81
C CYS A 309 8.21 8.75 -40.16
N GLY A 310 7.99 8.33 -41.40
CA GLY A 310 8.54 7.07 -41.92
C GLY A 310 7.61 6.40 -42.94
N ALA A 311 7.94 5.18 -43.34
CA ALA A 311 7.20 4.48 -44.40
C ALA A 311 5.75 4.13 -44.04
N THR A 312 5.46 3.93 -42.75
CA THR A 312 4.10 3.64 -42.26
C THR A 312 3.28 4.90 -41.98
N CYS A 313 3.91 6.07 -42.01
CA CYS A 313 3.27 7.35 -41.75
C CYS A 313 2.85 8.02 -43.06
N PRO A 314 1.81 8.88 -43.04
CA PRO A 314 1.40 9.65 -44.23
C PRO A 314 2.53 10.53 -44.77
N THR A 315 3.41 10.97 -43.88
CA THR A 315 4.52 11.87 -44.18
C THR A 315 5.85 11.12 -44.06
N GLY A 316 6.64 11.16 -45.14
CA GLY A 316 8.02 10.67 -45.10
C GLY A 316 8.91 11.60 -44.28
N CYS A 317 10.04 11.07 -43.81
CA CYS A 317 10.96 11.82 -42.96
C CYS A 317 11.69 12.93 -43.72
N PRO A 318 12.01 14.05 -43.03
CA PRO A 318 12.80 15.14 -43.60
C PRO A 318 14.24 14.71 -43.89
N THR A 319 14.94 15.52 -44.68
CA THR A 319 16.36 15.33 -45.00
C THR A 319 17.22 15.21 -43.73
N GLY A 320 18.16 14.27 -43.73
CA GLY A 320 19.10 14.03 -42.63
C GLY A 320 18.61 13.02 -41.59
N THR A 321 17.33 12.63 -41.61
CA THR A 321 16.82 11.53 -40.77
C THR A 321 17.42 10.20 -41.24
N PRO A 322 17.88 9.32 -40.33
CA PRO A 322 18.36 7.99 -40.71
C PRO A 322 17.25 7.22 -41.43
N CYS A 323 17.61 6.45 -42.46
CA CYS A 323 16.66 5.66 -43.23
C CYS A 323 17.30 4.33 -43.64
N THR A 324 16.45 3.34 -43.88
CA THR A 324 16.84 2.03 -44.43
C THR A 324 16.25 1.79 -45.82
N ALA A 325 15.17 2.49 -46.15
CA ALA A 325 14.50 2.42 -47.44
C ALA A 325 14.14 3.83 -47.95
N ALA A 326 14.06 3.97 -49.28
CA ALA A 326 13.74 5.23 -49.93
C ALA A 326 12.35 5.75 -49.54
N GLU A 327 11.38 4.85 -49.39
CA GLU A 327 9.98 5.14 -49.13
C GLU A 327 9.76 5.85 -47.78
N GLU A 328 10.68 5.66 -46.84
CA GLU A 328 10.69 6.27 -45.51
C GLU A 328 10.97 7.77 -45.56
N CYS A 329 11.60 8.26 -46.63
CA CYS A 329 11.98 9.65 -46.79
C CYS A 329 10.93 10.42 -47.59
N ALA A 330 10.69 11.69 -47.21
CA ALA A 330 9.85 12.60 -47.99
C ALA A 330 10.40 12.79 -49.40
N SER A 331 11.73 12.83 -49.55
CA SER A 331 12.43 12.91 -50.84
C SER A 331 12.42 11.62 -51.65
N LYS A 332 11.88 10.51 -51.12
CA LYS A 332 12.00 9.18 -51.74
C LYS A 332 13.45 8.77 -52.04
N LYS A 333 14.40 9.34 -51.29
CA LYS A 333 15.83 9.17 -51.49
C LYS A 333 16.50 8.87 -50.17
N CYS A 334 17.03 7.66 -50.04
CA CYS A 334 17.81 7.22 -48.90
C CYS A 334 19.26 6.95 -49.36
N GLU A 335 20.21 7.79 -48.92
CA GLU A 335 21.59 7.75 -49.42
C GLU A 335 22.62 7.90 -48.30
N GLY A 336 23.80 7.31 -48.49
CA GLY A 336 24.90 7.35 -47.54
C GLY A 336 25.65 6.02 -47.45
N PRO A 337 26.79 5.97 -46.72
CA PRO A 337 27.49 4.72 -46.47
C PRO A 337 26.65 3.77 -45.63
N ALA A 338 26.79 2.46 -45.86
CA ALA A 338 26.06 1.44 -45.12
C ALA A 338 26.25 1.60 -43.60
N GLY A 339 25.16 1.89 -42.88
CA GLY A 339 25.16 2.16 -41.43
C GLY A 339 25.01 3.64 -41.04
N SER A 340 25.02 4.56 -42.00
CA SER A 340 24.68 5.98 -41.78
C SER A 340 23.89 6.55 -42.97
N THR A 341 23.05 5.71 -43.57
CA THR A 341 22.13 6.11 -44.63
C THR A 341 21.09 7.07 -44.06
N VAL A 342 20.93 8.22 -44.70
CA VAL A 342 20.02 9.28 -44.28
C VAL A 342 19.17 9.74 -45.47
N CYS A 343 18.04 10.36 -45.16
CA CYS A 343 17.19 10.95 -46.18
C CYS A 343 17.96 12.07 -46.89
N GLY A 344 18.13 11.91 -48.21
CA GLY A 344 18.86 12.85 -49.07
C GLY A 344 17.99 14.04 -49.47
N GLU A 345 18.62 15.13 -49.90
CA GLU A 345 17.90 16.22 -50.55
C GLU A 345 17.37 15.77 -51.93
N PRO A 346 16.14 16.17 -52.30
CA PRO A 346 15.62 15.93 -53.64
C PRO A 346 16.48 16.65 -54.68
N SER A 347 16.66 16.05 -55.87
CA SER A 347 17.60 16.54 -56.87
C SER A 347 17.11 16.32 -58.29
N CYS A 348 17.16 17.38 -59.10
CA CYS A 348 16.78 17.41 -60.51
C CYS A 348 17.62 16.56 -61.48
N PHE A 349 18.43 15.62 -60.98
CA PHE A 349 19.34 14.79 -61.77
C PHE A 349 19.55 13.40 -61.15
N ASP A 350 18.70 12.97 -60.23
CA ASP A 350 18.87 11.74 -59.47
C ASP A 350 18.06 10.55 -60.02
N GLY A 351 17.24 10.76 -61.06
CA GLY A 351 16.45 9.71 -61.69
C GLY A 351 15.15 9.39 -60.95
N ILE A 352 14.80 10.15 -59.90
CA ILE A 352 13.66 9.89 -59.02
C ILE A 352 12.70 11.08 -59.14
N HIS A 353 11.41 10.80 -59.33
CA HIS A 353 10.40 11.87 -59.29
C HIS A 353 10.13 12.28 -57.83
N ASN A 354 10.83 13.32 -57.36
CA ASN A 354 10.74 13.82 -55.99
C ASN A 354 10.76 15.37 -55.92
N GLY A 355 10.59 15.93 -54.73
CA GLY A 355 10.58 17.39 -54.57
C GLY A 355 9.39 18.07 -55.26
N ASP A 356 9.64 19.19 -55.95
CA ASP A 356 8.65 19.95 -56.72
C ASP A 356 8.71 19.68 -58.23
N GLU A 357 9.35 18.59 -58.63
CA GLU A 357 9.46 18.17 -60.03
C GLU A 357 8.10 17.87 -60.63
N SER A 358 7.89 18.30 -61.87
CA SER A 358 6.66 17.98 -62.62
C SER A 358 6.70 16.56 -63.17
N SER A 359 7.89 16.08 -63.50
CA SER A 359 8.19 14.71 -63.90
C SER A 359 9.64 14.39 -63.54
N TRP A 360 10.04 13.10 -63.56
CA TRP A 360 11.40 12.65 -63.28
C TRP A 360 12.48 13.65 -63.75
N ASP A 361 13.14 14.31 -62.81
CA ASP A 361 14.25 15.25 -63.00
C ASP A 361 13.95 16.52 -63.84
N CYS A 362 12.69 16.89 -64.02
CA CYS A 362 12.31 18.04 -64.84
C CYS A 362 11.07 18.81 -64.35
N GLY A 363 11.01 20.09 -64.73
CA GLY A 363 9.90 20.97 -64.35
C GLY A 363 10.01 21.51 -62.91
N GLY A 364 9.05 22.31 -62.48
CA GLY A 364 9.10 23.00 -61.19
C GLY A 364 10.30 23.92 -61.05
N SER A 365 10.99 23.85 -59.91
CA SER A 365 12.22 24.58 -59.62
C SER A 365 13.43 24.12 -60.43
N CYS A 366 13.37 22.98 -61.12
CA CYS A 366 14.48 22.47 -61.90
C CYS A 366 14.85 23.39 -63.07
N ALA A 367 16.17 23.57 -63.26
CA ALA A 367 16.71 24.25 -64.43
C ALA A 367 16.40 23.47 -65.73
N ASN A 368 16.33 22.15 -65.65
CA ASN A 368 15.90 21.29 -66.74
C ASN A 368 14.38 21.37 -66.89
N LYS A 369 13.94 21.87 -68.04
CA LYS A 369 12.53 21.86 -68.42
C LYS A 369 12.18 20.54 -69.11
N CYS A 370 10.93 20.12 -68.94
CA CYS A 370 10.43 18.84 -69.42
C CYS A 370 10.29 18.79 -70.95
N PRO A 371 10.54 17.62 -71.56
CA PRO A 371 10.29 17.39 -72.97
C PRO A 371 8.79 17.47 -73.33
N PRO A 372 8.44 17.56 -74.61
CA PRO A 372 7.07 17.39 -75.07
C PRO A 372 6.47 16.06 -74.60
N LEU A 373 5.17 16.06 -74.31
CA LEU A 373 4.37 14.93 -73.80
C LEU A 373 4.65 14.50 -72.35
N TYR A 374 5.61 15.15 -71.66
CA TYR A 374 5.85 14.90 -70.25
C TYR A 374 4.87 15.70 -69.37
N PRO A 375 4.55 15.22 -68.16
CA PRO A 375 3.70 15.95 -67.23
C PRO A 375 4.22 17.35 -66.89
N CYS A 376 3.31 18.31 -66.73
CA CYS A 376 3.59 19.69 -66.33
C CYS A 376 2.47 20.25 -65.46
N PHE A 377 2.78 21.23 -64.62
CA PHE A 377 1.79 21.94 -63.81
C PHE A 377 1.63 23.40 -64.23
N ILE A 378 2.70 24.00 -64.75
CA ILE A 378 2.73 25.35 -65.32
C ILE A 378 3.51 25.36 -66.64
N ASP A 379 3.23 26.37 -67.46
CA ASP A 379 3.93 26.62 -68.74
C ASP A 379 5.47 26.63 -68.58
N GLY A 380 5.94 27.18 -67.46
CA GLY A 380 7.36 27.26 -67.13
C GLY A 380 8.04 25.91 -66.84
N ASP A 381 7.30 24.80 -66.77
CA ASP A 381 7.85 23.47 -66.58
C ASP A 381 8.35 22.85 -67.90
N CYS A 382 7.85 23.34 -69.03
CA CYS A 382 8.08 22.76 -70.36
C CYS A 382 9.19 23.48 -71.12
N ARG A 383 9.99 22.75 -71.89
CA ARG A 383 11.02 23.34 -72.77
C ARG A 383 10.41 24.31 -73.78
N GLY A 384 9.30 23.91 -74.38
CA GLY A 384 8.52 24.73 -75.30
C GLY A 384 7.70 25.85 -74.65
N GLY A 385 7.73 25.96 -73.31
CA GLY A 385 7.06 27.00 -72.54
C GLY A 385 5.53 26.93 -72.54
N LEU A 386 4.93 25.81 -72.97
CA LEU A 386 3.48 25.62 -73.02
C LEU A 386 3.09 24.29 -72.38
N CYS A 387 2.25 24.37 -71.35
CA CYS A 387 1.64 23.24 -70.68
C CYS A 387 0.15 23.15 -71.07
N ASP A 388 -0.30 21.99 -71.54
CA ASP A 388 -1.71 21.81 -71.89
C ASP A 388 -2.60 21.81 -70.61
N PRO A 389 -3.58 22.72 -70.48
CA PRO A 389 -4.39 22.82 -69.26
C PRO A 389 -5.43 21.68 -69.12
N MET A 390 -5.68 20.90 -70.17
CA MET A 390 -6.61 19.77 -70.15
C MET A 390 -5.90 18.44 -69.92
N THR A 391 -4.73 18.25 -70.54
CA THR A 391 -3.98 16.99 -70.43
C THR A 391 -2.84 17.06 -69.41
N LEU A 392 -2.48 18.25 -68.91
CA LEU A 392 -1.37 18.50 -67.99
C LEU A 392 -0.05 17.92 -68.51
N THR A 393 0.17 18.06 -69.82
CA THR A 393 1.39 17.60 -70.51
C THR A 393 1.99 18.72 -71.34
N CYS A 394 3.31 18.75 -71.43
CA CYS A 394 4.03 19.70 -72.25
C CYS A 394 3.64 19.56 -73.72
N LEU A 395 3.19 20.67 -74.31
CA LEU A 395 2.84 20.70 -75.71
C LEU A 395 4.11 20.76 -76.56
N PRO A 396 4.15 20.04 -77.68
CA PRO A 396 5.19 20.26 -78.68
C PRO A 396 5.05 21.66 -79.28
N THR A 397 6.16 22.40 -79.37
CA THR A 397 6.21 23.77 -79.89
C THR A 397 7.45 24.00 -80.75
N CYS A 398 7.42 25.02 -81.61
CA CYS A 398 8.54 25.44 -82.44
C CYS A 398 9.70 26.10 -81.67
N SER A 399 9.91 25.73 -80.41
CA SER A 399 10.97 26.25 -79.52
C SER A 399 11.30 25.26 -78.39
N ASP A 400 10.91 23.99 -78.54
CA ASP A 400 11.08 22.95 -77.52
C ASP A 400 12.40 22.15 -77.67
N GLY A 401 13.11 22.34 -78.78
CA GLY A 401 14.40 21.72 -79.09
C GLY A 401 14.30 20.32 -79.68
N TYR A 402 13.11 19.87 -80.08
CA TYR A 402 12.86 18.58 -80.71
C TYR A 402 12.36 18.77 -82.13
N THR A 403 12.50 17.74 -82.98
CA THR A 403 11.88 17.71 -84.31
C THR A 403 10.55 16.97 -84.22
N ASN A 404 9.45 17.70 -84.13
CA ASN A 404 8.12 17.12 -83.98
C ASN A 404 7.06 17.92 -84.77
N GLN A 405 5.80 17.49 -84.73
CA GLN A 405 4.66 18.20 -85.35
C GLN A 405 4.80 18.62 -86.82
N GLY A 406 5.68 17.97 -87.59
CA GLY A 406 5.92 18.27 -89.01
C GLY A 406 7.04 19.27 -89.26
N GLU A 407 7.84 19.61 -88.25
CA GLU A 407 9.13 20.28 -88.40
C GLU A 407 10.10 19.46 -89.25
N THR A 408 11.00 20.15 -89.94
CA THR A 408 12.01 19.49 -90.78
C THR A 408 13.34 19.29 -90.07
N ASP A 409 13.60 20.08 -89.02
CA ASP A 409 14.73 19.99 -88.10
C ASP A 409 14.30 20.64 -86.76
N PRO A 410 14.98 20.46 -85.60
CA PRO A 410 14.49 20.96 -84.31
C PRO A 410 14.11 22.44 -84.35
N ASP A 411 12.86 22.73 -83.97
CA ASP A 411 12.28 24.08 -83.91
C ASP A 411 12.26 24.87 -85.23
N CYS A 412 12.46 24.23 -86.40
CA CYS A 412 12.48 24.93 -87.68
C CYS A 412 11.86 24.14 -88.85
N GLY A 413 11.44 24.91 -89.87
CA GLY A 413 10.85 24.38 -91.09
C GLY A 413 9.43 23.84 -90.90
N GLY A 414 8.82 23.37 -91.99
CA GLY A 414 7.45 22.89 -92.00
C GLY A 414 6.44 23.93 -91.49
N PRO A 415 5.63 23.62 -90.46
CA PRO A 415 4.60 24.51 -89.93
C PRO A 415 5.16 25.64 -89.06
N CYS A 416 6.44 25.63 -88.73
CA CYS A 416 7.05 26.63 -87.86
C CYS A 416 7.32 27.96 -88.59
N ALA A 417 7.16 29.06 -87.85
CA ALA A 417 7.45 30.39 -88.36
C ALA A 417 8.97 30.61 -88.57
N MET A 418 9.80 29.92 -87.78
CA MET A 418 11.25 29.92 -87.97
C MET A 418 11.64 28.99 -89.11
N LYS A 419 12.39 29.53 -90.06
CA LYS A 419 12.94 28.79 -91.19
C LYS A 419 14.35 28.30 -90.88
N CYS A 420 14.70 27.13 -91.37
CA CYS A 420 15.93 26.45 -91.05
C CYS A 420 17.16 27.18 -91.63
N PRO A 421 18.24 27.37 -90.84
CA PRO A 421 19.46 28.02 -91.29
C PRO A 421 20.31 27.11 -92.19
N GLU A 422 21.42 27.63 -92.72
CA GLU A 422 22.29 26.88 -93.65
C GLU A 422 22.82 25.57 -93.03
N GLY A 423 22.71 24.47 -93.77
CA GLY A 423 23.14 23.13 -93.37
C GLY A 423 22.09 22.28 -92.64
N TRP A 424 20.96 22.88 -92.24
CA TRP A 424 19.88 22.18 -91.54
C TRP A 424 18.95 21.45 -92.52
N HIS A 425 18.25 20.43 -92.02
CA HIS A 425 17.37 19.57 -92.80
C HIS A 425 16.13 20.30 -93.30
N CYS A 426 15.74 19.98 -94.54
CA CYS A 426 14.56 20.53 -95.21
C CYS A 426 13.89 19.48 -96.09
N PHE A 427 12.60 19.67 -96.39
CA PHE A 427 11.88 18.88 -97.40
C PHE A 427 11.47 19.72 -98.61
N ILE A 428 11.20 21.02 -98.40
CA ILE A 428 10.87 21.99 -99.45
C ILE A 428 11.66 23.29 -99.25
N ASP A 429 11.79 24.09 -100.31
CA ASP A 429 12.51 25.37 -100.26
C ASP A 429 11.92 26.34 -99.22
N ASP A 430 10.60 26.28 -98.99
CA ASP A 430 9.91 27.08 -97.97
C ASP A 430 10.33 26.73 -96.54
N ASP A 431 11.00 25.61 -96.29
CA ASP A 431 11.53 25.28 -94.96
C ASP A 431 12.80 26.08 -94.64
N CYS A 432 13.49 26.58 -95.67
CA CYS A 432 14.79 27.23 -95.55
C CYS A 432 14.70 28.74 -95.34
N ALA A 433 15.67 29.29 -94.60
CA ALA A 433 15.78 30.73 -94.39
C ALA A 433 16.03 31.48 -95.70
N ALA A 434 15.69 32.78 -95.70
CA ALA A 434 15.75 33.60 -96.91
C ALA A 434 17.13 33.56 -97.57
N GLY A 435 17.17 33.16 -98.86
CA GLY A 435 18.41 33.04 -99.64
C GLY A 435 19.02 31.64 -99.66
N LEU A 436 18.35 30.64 -99.09
CA LEU A 436 18.73 29.23 -99.14
C LEU A 436 17.65 28.41 -99.86
N TYR A 437 18.06 27.33 -100.52
CA TYR A 437 17.19 26.38 -101.21
C TYR A 437 17.40 24.97 -100.66
N CYS A 438 16.35 24.16 -100.71
CA CYS A 438 16.41 22.80 -100.24
C CYS A 438 17.07 21.89 -101.27
N THR A 439 18.36 21.60 -101.07
CA THR A 439 19.13 20.78 -102.00
C THR A 439 19.71 19.57 -101.28
N GLN A 440 19.44 18.38 -101.83
CA GLN A 440 19.83 17.09 -101.21
C GLN A 440 19.31 16.90 -99.77
N GLY A 441 18.20 17.56 -99.41
CA GLY A 441 17.60 17.50 -98.07
C GLY A 441 18.22 18.45 -97.04
N HIS A 442 19.07 19.39 -97.47
CA HIS A 442 19.66 20.42 -96.61
C HIS A 442 19.47 21.82 -97.21
N CYS A 443 19.30 22.83 -96.34
CA CYS A 443 19.24 24.23 -96.74
C CYS A 443 20.63 24.72 -97.15
N LEU A 444 20.83 25.01 -98.42
CA LEU A 444 22.11 25.46 -98.99
C LEU A 444 21.89 26.70 -99.89
N PRO A 445 22.90 27.58 -100.03
CA PRO A 445 22.78 28.83 -100.80
C PRO A 445 22.63 28.63 -102.33
#